data_AF-A0A7S4M2Z8-F1
#
_entry.id   AF-A0A7S4M2Z8-F1
#
_cell.length_a   1.000
_cell.length_b   1.000
_cell.length_c   1.000
_cell.angle_alpha   90.00
_cell.angle_beta   90.00
_cell.angle_gamma   90.00
#
_symmetry.space_group_name_H-M   'P 1'
#
loop_
_entity.id
_entity.type
_entity.pdbx_description
1 polymer ?
#
loop_
_entity_poly.entity_id
_entity_poly.type
_entity_poly.pdbx_seq_one_letter_code
_entity_poly.pdbx_strand_id
1 'polypeptide(L)'
;KDAASAPRKRTMFSRLNLFVVSAFAATYVFGGFCNDKKVDCANWAKDGECASENAKYMAEICPLSCGVCTHTCNDTDASCGAWAQQGECEANPDAMLRICPTSCGLCTPECKDLKPDCAGWGASGECNSNPEFMVRNCPVTCEACKSTCKDIQSDCPGWTADGECYKNPGFMYKECPQSCGVCKASS
;
A
#
# COMPACT_ATOMS: atom_id res chain seq x y z
N LYS A 1 -24.93 -36.42 80.68
CA LYS A 1 -25.92 -37.42 80.24
C LYS A 1 -26.45 -36.95 78.90
N ASP A 2 -25.80 -37.46 77.84
CA ASP A 2 -26.36 -38.00 76.59
C ASP A 2 -27.35 -37.09 75.82
N ALA A 3 -27.01 -36.45 74.70
CA ALA A 3 -26.59 -36.92 73.36
C ALA A 3 -27.75 -37.19 72.36
N ALA A 4 -27.56 -36.68 71.13
CA ALA A 4 -28.30 -36.89 69.86
C ALA A 4 -29.68 -36.17 69.74
N SER A 5 -30.06 -35.57 68.60
CA SER A 5 -29.88 -36.00 67.21
C SER A 5 -30.08 -34.83 66.22
N ALA A 6 -29.29 -34.77 65.15
CA ALA A 6 -29.53 -33.93 63.98
C ALA A 6 -30.36 -34.66 62.91
N PRO A 7 -31.07 -33.94 62.01
CA PRO A 7 -31.22 -34.41 60.64
C PRO A 7 -30.91 -33.37 59.54
N ARG A 8 -30.78 -33.92 58.32
CA ARG A 8 -30.04 -33.49 57.13
C ARG A 8 -30.66 -32.39 56.25
N LYS A 9 -29.74 -31.54 55.75
CA LYS A 9 -29.48 -31.11 54.35
C LYS A 9 -30.65 -31.00 53.36
N ARG A 10 -30.81 -29.81 52.77
CA ARG A 10 -31.07 -29.62 51.34
C ARG A 10 -30.16 -28.53 50.78
N THR A 11 -29.15 -28.95 50.04
CA THR A 11 -28.32 -28.08 49.18
C THR A 11 -29.13 -27.67 47.97
N MET A 12 -29.52 -26.39 47.88
CA MET A 12 -29.95 -25.77 46.63
C MET A 12 -28.71 -25.49 45.78
N PHE A 13 -28.45 -26.31 44.76
CA PHE A 13 -27.57 -25.91 43.67
C PHE A 13 -28.35 -24.97 42.76
N SER A 14 -28.13 -23.67 42.92
CA SER A 14 -28.56 -22.67 41.92
C SER A 14 -27.76 -22.93 40.64
N ARG A 15 -28.46 -23.23 39.54
CA ARG A 15 -27.84 -23.37 38.21
C ARG A 15 -27.37 -21.99 37.76
N LEU A 16 -26.12 -21.65 38.04
CA LEU A 16 -25.46 -20.50 37.45
C LEU A 16 -25.15 -20.83 35.98
N ASN A 17 -26.02 -20.41 35.07
CA ASN A 17 -25.72 -20.41 33.63
C ASN A 17 -24.60 -19.40 33.39
N LEU A 18 -23.37 -19.89 33.38
CA LEU A 18 -22.21 -19.13 32.93
C LEU A 18 -22.30 -19.04 31.40
N PHE A 19 -22.94 -17.99 30.89
CA PHE A 19 -22.79 -17.60 29.49
C PHE A 19 -21.35 -17.13 29.32
N VAL A 20 -20.46 -18.05 28.92
CA VAL A 20 -19.16 -17.69 28.37
C VAL A 20 -19.45 -17.06 27.01
N VAL A 21 -19.68 -15.75 27.00
CA VAL A 21 -19.60 -14.97 25.78
C VAL A 21 -18.13 -15.03 25.40
N SER A 22 -17.79 -15.99 24.54
CA SER A 22 -16.50 -15.98 23.87
C SER A 22 -16.46 -14.72 23.04
N ALA A 23 -15.84 -13.69 23.60
CA ALA A 23 -15.42 -12.52 22.85
C ALA A 23 -14.29 -12.98 21.92
N PHE A 24 -14.65 -13.69 20.85
CA PHE A 24 -13.87 -13.64 19.63
C PHE A 24 -13.98 -12.20 19.17
N ALA A 25 -13.06 -11.37 19.65
CA ALA A 25 -12.71 -10.14 18.99
C ALA A 25 -12.23 -10.57 17.60
N ALA A 26 -13.16 -10.59 16.64
CA ALA A 26 -12.80 -10.59 15.25
C ALA A 26 -11.84 -9.41 15.10
N THR A 27 -10.56 -9.70 14.91
CA THR A 27 -9.57 -8.71 14.52
C THR A 27 -10.03 -8.24 13.15
N TYR A 28 -10.85 -7.20 13.13
CA TYR A 28 -11.11 -6.45 11.92
C TYR A 28 -9.75 -5.93 11.49
N VAL A 29 -9.16 -6.59 10.49
CA VAL A 29 -8.12 -5.95 9.68
C VAL A 29 -8.88 -4.85 8.96
N PHE A 30 -8.96 -3.68 9.57
CA PHE A 30 -9.32 -2.48 8.84
C PHE A 30 -8.20 -2.29 7.83
N GLY A 31 -8.40 -2.80 6.62
CA GLY A 31 -7.62 -2.40 5.46
C GLY A 31 -7.88 -0.93 5.19
N GLY A 32 -7.24 -0.07 5.97
CA GLY A 32 -7.22 1.37 5.80
C GLY A 32 -6.07 1.74 4.88
N PHE A 33 -6.30 2.71 4.00
CA PHE A 33 -5.28 3.26 3.13
C PHE A 33 -4.22 4.00 3.96
N CYS A 34 -2.94 3.76 3.64
CA CYS A 34 -1.78 4.33 4.33
C CYS A 34 -1.51 5.78 3.89
N ASN A 35 -2.29 6.76 4.37
CA ASN A 35 -2.04 8.16 4.01
C ASN A 35 -1.64 8.99 5.22
N ASP A 36 -0.80 10.00 4.96
CA ASP A 36 -0.60 11.11 5.87
C ASP A 36 -1.90 11.90 6.03
N LYS A 37 -2.24 12.20 7.27
CA LYS A 37 -3.45 12.95 7.67
C LYS A 37 -3.19 14.46 7.78
N LYS A 38 -1.94 14.90 7.56
CA LYS A 38 -1.52 16.30 7.63
C LYS A 38 -0.57 16.62 6.48
N VAL A 39 -0.74 17.81 5.92
CA VAL A 39 0.07 18.33 4.80
C VAL A 39 1.54 18.52 5.18
N ASP A 40 1.83 18.74 6.46
CA ASP A 40 3.19 18.99 6.96
C ASP A 40 4.01 17.71 7.21
N CYS A 41 3.42 16.52 7.02
CA CYS A 41 4.05 15.24 7.37
C CYS A 41 5.42 15.02 6.71
N ALA A 42 5.60 15.46 5.46
CA ALA A 42 6.88 15.37 4.77
C ALA A 42 7.98 16.24 5.43
N ASN A 43 7.60 17.44 5.89
CA ASN A 43 8.53 18.35 6.56
C ASN A 43 8.90 17.81 7.94
N TRP A 44 7.91 17.40 8.73
CA TRP A 44 8.15 16.81 10.05
C TRP A 44 8.97 15.52 9.98
N ALA A 45 8.74 14.68 8.97
CA ALA A 45 9.56 13.49 8.75
C ALA A 45 11.02 13.84 8.43
N LYS A 46 11.24 14.85 7.58
CA LYS A 46 12.57 15.38 7.26
C LYS A 46 13.27 15.98 8.49
N ASP A 47 12.51 16.62 9.37
CA ASP A 47 12.99 17.20 10.62
C ASP A 47 13.26 16.13 11.71
N GLY A 48 13.02 14.85 11.40
CA GLY A 48 13.36 13.72 12.26
C GLY A 48 12.24 13.32 13.24
N GLU A 49 11.04 13.86 13.10
CA GLU A 49 9.92 13.61 14.03
C GLU A 49 9.48 12.14 14.05
N CYS A 50 9.73 11.39 12.98
CA CYS A 50 9.47 9.96 12.91
C CYS A 50 10.32 9.12 13.88
N ALA A 51 11.45 9.67 14.36
CA ALA A 51 12.36 9.02 15.30
C ALA A 51 12.50 9.80 16.62
N SER A 52 11.71 10.87 16.81
CA SER A 52 11.70 11.69 18.02
C SER A 52 10.73 11.12 19.06
N GLU A 53 10.54 11.86 20.16
CA GLU A 53 9.47 11.60 21.13
C GLU A 53 8.05 11.65 20.53
N ASN A 54 7.89 12.28 19.36
CA ASN A 54 6.64 12.33 18.61
C ASN A 54 6.44 11.13 17.69
N ALA A 55 7.38 10.17 17.65
CA ALA A 55 7.33 9.04 16.71
C ALA A 55 5.99 8.29 16.70
N LYS A 56 5.31 8.16 17.85
CA LYS A 56 3.98 7.54 17.93
C LYS A 56 2.88 8.38 17.29
N TYR A 57 2.90 9.70 17.52
CA TYR A 57 1.98 10.63 16.88
C TYR A 57 2.20 10.63 15.37
N MET A 58 3.46 10.72 14.97
CA MET A 58 3.89 10.68 13.59
C MET A 58 3.53 9.34 12.91
N ALA A 59 3.60 8.22 13.62
CA ALA A 59 3.15 6.93 13.10
C ALA A 59 1.64 6.86 12.85
N GLU A 60 0.84 7.63 13.58
CA GLU A 60 -0.62 7.63 13.45
C GLU A 60 -1.11 8.69 12.46
N ILE A 61 -0.42 9.83 12.42
CA ILE A 61 -0.79 11.02 11.64
C ILE A 61 -0.04 11.07 10.33
N CYS A 62 1.21 10.61 10.30
CA CYS A 62 2.09 10.61 9.13
C CYS A 62 2.60 9.21 8.79
N PRO A 63 1.73 8.19 8.73
CA PRO A 63 2.16 6.81 8.59
C PRO A 63 2.90 6.54 7.26
N LEU A 64 2.66 7.35 6.22
CA LEU A 64 3.34 7.25 4.94
C LEU A 64 4.70 7.95 4.98
N SER A 65 4.75 9.23 5.39
CA SER A 65 6.01 9.98 5.48
C SER A 65 7.00 9.35 6.47
N CYS A 66 6.51 8.69 7.52
CA CYS A 66 7.36 7.98 8.48
C CYS A 66 7.63 6.52 8.13
N GLY A 67 7.18 6.04 6.97
CA GLY A 67 7.42 4.67 6.52
C GLY A 67 6.81 3.60 7.43
N VAL A 68 5.83 3.96 8.28
CA VAL A 68 5.07 3.03 9.12
C VAL A 68 4.24 2.09 8.26
N CYS A 69 3.80 2.59 7.11
CA CYS A 69 3.33 1.77 6.02
C CYS A 69 3.80 2.33 4.69
N THR A 70 3.70 1.50 3.66
CA THR A 70 3.97 1.87 2.27
C THR A 70 2.69 1.64 1.49
N HIS A 71 2.38 2.53 0.55
CA HIS A 71 1.36 2.20 -0.44
C HIS A 71 1.85 1.05 -1.32
N THR A 72 0.97 0.11 -1.64
CA THR A 72 1.06 -0.52 -2.96
C THR A 72 0.83 0.61 -3.97
N CYS A 73 1.91 1.08 -4.57
CA CYS A 73 1.86 2.24 -5.44
C CYS A 73 1.33 1.83 -6.81
N ASN A 74 0.02 1.99 -6.97
CA ASN A 74 -0.63 2.01 -8.26
C ASN A 74 -1.86 2.91 -8.17
N ASP A 75 -2.27 3.41 -9.32
CA ASP A 75 -3.59 3.97 -9.46
C ASP A 75 -4.61 2.82 -9.38
N THR A 76 -5.64 3.04 -8.57
CA THR A 76 -6.68 2.05 -8.30
C THR A 76 -7.94 2.27 -9.12
N ASP A 77 -8.01 3.38 -9.87
CA ASP A 77 -9.08 3.70 -10.81
C ASP A 77 -8.51 4.00 -12.20
N ALA A 78 -9.19 3.51 -13.24
CA ALA A 78 -8.78 3.78 -14.62
C ALA A 78 -8.88 5.27 -15.00
N SER A 79 -9.68 6.05 -14.26
CA SER A 79 -9.94 7.47 -14.51
C SER A 79 -8.88 8.38 -13.91
N CYS A 80 -7.91 7.85 -13.17
CA CYS A 80 -6.91 8.63 -12.43
C CYS A 80 -6.14 9.63 -13.31
N GLY A 81 -5.76 9.24 -14.53
CA GLY A 81 -5.10 10.16 -15.46
C GLY A 81 -6.00 11.33 -15.87
N ALA A 82 -7.27 11.07 -16.14
CA ALA A 82 -8.23 12.11 -16.52
C ALA A 82 -8.54 13.08 -15.37
N TRP A 83 -8.72 12.56 -14.15
CA TRP A 83 -8.94 13.40 -12.97
C TRP A 83 -7.71 14.25 -12.62
N ALA A 84 -6.50 13.69 -12.74
CA ALA A 84 -5.27 14.45 -12.57
C ALA A 84 -5.18 15.61 -13.59
N GLN A 85 -5.49 15.36 -14.87
CA GLN A 85 -5.55 16.41 -15.89
C GLN A 85 -6.60 17.50 -15.60
N GLN A 86 -7.68 17.15 -14.89
CA GLN A 86 -8.72 18.10 -14.48
C GLN A 86 -8.34 18.91 -13.23
N GLY A 87 -7.15 18.69 -12.65
CA GLY A 87 -6.67 19.40 -11.47
C GLY A 87 -7.23 18.85 -10.16
N GLU A 88 -7.77 17.63 -10.15
CA GLU A 88 -8.31 17.01 -8.94
C GLU A 88 -7.20 16.72 -7.91
N CYS A 89 -5.94 16.60 -8.33
CA CYS A 89 -4.82 16.41 -7.41
C CYS A 89 -4.68 17.59 -6.44
N GLU A 90 -4.98 18.81 -6.89
CA GLU A 90 -4.99 20.03 -6.08
C GLU A 90 -6.36 20.34 -5.49
N ALA A 91 -7.44 20.10 -6.23
CA ALA A 91 -8.80 20.40 -5.79
C ALA A 91 -9.35 19.40 -4.77
N ASN A 92 -8.91 18.14 -4.84
CA ASN A 92 -9.35 17.03 -4.01
C ASN A 92 -8.20 16.08 -3.62
N PRO A 93 -7.15 16.61 -2.96
CA PRO A 93 -5.92 15.88 -2.69
C PRO A 93 -6.16 14.62 -1.85
N ASP A 94 -7.05 14.66 -0.85
CA ASP A 94 -7.29 13.51 0.03
C ASP A 94 -7.83 12.29 -0.74
N ALA A 95 -8.74 12.51 -1.69
CA ALA A 95 -9.27 11.43 -2.52
C ALA A 95 -8.25 11.00 -3.57
N MET A 96 -7.61 11.96 -4.22
CA MET A 96 -6.73 11.71 -5.34
C MET A 96 -5.41 11.08 -4.94
N LEU A 97 -4.78 11.52 -3.85
CA LEU A 97 -3.58 10.89 -3.32
C LEU A 97 -3.84 9.45 -2.85
N ARG A 98 -5.08 9.16 -2.41
CA ARG A 98 -5.51 7.82 -2.01
C ARG A 98 -5.77 6.89 -3.19
N ILE A 99 -6.49 7.36 -4.21
CA ILE A 99 -6.97 6.53 -5.33
C ILE A 99 -5.95 6.51 -6.46
N CYS A 100 -5.28 7.64 -6.68
CA CYS A 100 -4.47 7.98 -7.84
C CYS A 100 -3.05 8.47 -7.46
N PRO A 101 -2.33 7.77 -6.56
CA PRO A 101 -1.02 8.21 -6.07
C PRO A 101 0.03 8.34 -7.17
N THR A 102 -0.13 7.61 -8.28
CA THR A 102 0.77 7.65 -9.43
C THR A 102 0.42 8.83 -10.33
N SER A 103 -0.85 8.98 -10.68
CA SER A 103 -1.33 10.10 -11.50
C SER A 103 -1.15 11.47 -10.83
N CYS A 104 -1.17 11.55 -9.50
CA CYS A 104 -0.88 12.80 -8.78
C CYS A 104 0.58 12.97 -8.39
N GLY A 105 1.48 12.10 -8.88
CA GLY A 105 2.91 12.22 -8.65
C GLY A 105 3.37 11.99 -7.20
N LEU A 106 2.49 11.49 -6.32
CA LEU A 106 2.84 11.11 -4.95
C LEU A 106 3.85 9.95 -4.95
N CYS A 107 3.75 9.08 -5.95
CA CYS A 107 4.65 7.97 -6.13
C CYS A 107 5.02 7.79 -7.61
N THR A 108 6.29 7.49 -7.84
CA THR A 108 6.78 7.00 -9.13
C THR A 108 7.17 5.53 -8.95
N PRO A 109 6.47 4.56 -9.58
CA PRO A 109 6.83 3.16 -9.47
C PRO A 109 8.21 2.94 -10.12
N GLU A 110 9.21 2.69 -9.30
CA GLU A 110 10.53 2.23 -9.77
C GLU A 110 10.45 0.74 -10.12
N CYS A 111 10.90 0.36 -11.32
CA CYS A 111 11.02 -1.04 -11.71
C CYS A 111 12.24 -1.66 -11.02
N LYS A 112 12.02 -2.23 -9.83
CA LYS A 112 13.06 -2.92 -9.04
C LYS A 112 12.48 -4.17 -8.38
N ASP A 113 13.35 -5.14 -8.12
CA ASP A 113 13.01 -6.27 -7.29
C ASP A 113 12.83 -5.82 -5.83
N LEU A 114 11.75 -6.29 -5.21
CA LEU A 114 11.31 -5.91 -3.87
C LEU A 114 11.73 -6.91 -2.80
N LYS A 115 12.21 -8.10 -3.20
CA LYS A 115 12.62 -9.17 -2.28
C LYS A 115 14.09 -9.56 -2.51
N PRO A 116 14.86 -9.79 -1.44
CA PRO A 116 16.27 -10.20 -1.57
C PRO A 116 16.41 -11.55 -2.26
N ASP A 117 15.40 -12.41 -2.16
CA ASP A 117 15.40 -13.77 -2.72
C ASP A 117 15.02 -13.83 -4.20
N CYS A 118 14.73 -12.69 -4.85
CA CYS A 118 14.27 -12.66 -6.24
C CYS A 118 15.21 -13.44 -7.17
N ALA A 119 16.54 -13.24 -7.05
CA ALA A 119 17.52 -13.99 -7.83
C ALA A 119 17.40 -15.51 -7.66
N GLY A 120 17.18 -15.99 -6.43
CA GLY A 120 17.03 -17.42 -6.14
C GLY A 120 15.73 -18.00 -6.69
N TRP A 121 14.63 -17.28 -6.54
CA TRP A 121 13.33 -17.68 -7.09
C TRP A 121 13.31 -17.65 -8.62
N GLY A 122 13.91 -16.63 -9.21
CA GLY A 122 14.11 -16.54 -10.67
C GLY A 122 14.88 -17.73 -11.21
N ALA A 123 16.02 -18.06 -10.59
CA ALA A 123 16.82 -19.22 -10.96
C ALA A 123 16.08 -20.56 -10.77
N SER A 124 15.12 -20.61 -9.84
CA SER A 124 14.27 -21.79 -9.59
C SER A 124 13.08 -21.89 -10.57
N GLY A 125 12.91 -20.94 -11.48
CA GLY A 125 11.84 -20.95 -12.48
C GLY A 125 10.50 -20.37 -12.02
N GLU A 126 10.47 -19.68 -10.87
CA GLU A 126 9.24 -19.11 -10.30
C GLU A 126 8.59 -18.07 -11.23
N CYS A 127 9.35 -17.43 -12.12
CA CYS A 127 8.80 -16.53 -13.12
C CYS A 127 7.76 -17.20 -14.04
N ASN A 128 7.84 -18.52 -14.23
CA ASN A 128 6.89 -19.29 -15.04
C ASN A 128 5.87 -20.03 -14.17
N SER A 129 6.31 -20.58 -13.03
CA SER A 129 5.45 -21.37 -12.13
C SER A 129 4.56 -20.51 -11.24
N ASN A 130 4.99 -19.28 -10.96
CA ASN A 130 4.30 -18.33 -10.09
C ASN A 130 4.41 -16.88 -10.61
N PRO A 131 3.95 -16.63 -11.85
CA PRO A 131 4.20 -15.38 -12.57
C PRO A 131 3.58 -14.16 -11.88
N GLU A 132 2.38 -14.28 -11.30
CA GLU A 132 1.74 -13.13 -10.64
C GLU A 132 2.51 -12.64 -9.41
N PHE A 133 2.96 -13.57 -8.56
CA PHE A 133 3.76 -13.22 -7.38
C PHE A 133 5.09 -12.61 -7.81
N MET A 134 5.75 -13.23 -8.78
CA MET A 134 7.06 -12.83 -9.23
C MET A 134 7.05 -11.52 -10.01
N VAL A 135 6.03 -11.22 -10.82
CA VAL A 135 5.90 -9.91 -11.48
C VAL A 135 5.70 -8.79 -10.45
N ARG A 136 4.97 -9.05 -9.36
CA ARG A 136 4.75 -8.04 -8.31
C ARG A 136 5.95 -7.81 -7.40
N ASN A 137 6.72 -8.85 -7.12
CA ASN A 137 7.81 -8.79 -6.14
C ASN A 137 9.20 -8.78 -6.76
N CYS A 138 9.33 -9.31 -7.98
CA CYS A 138 10.58 -9.52 -8.68
C CYS A 138 10.48 -9.15 -10.19
N PRO A 139 9.92 -7.96 -10.53
CA PRO A 139 9.67 -7.57 -11.92
C PRO A 139 10.94 -7.45 -12.78
N VAL A 140 12.10 -7.17 -12.17
CA VAL A 140 13.38 -7.10 -12.88
C VAL A 140 13.89 -8.52 -13.15
N THR A 141 13.94 -9.36 -12.10
CA THR A 141 14.39 -10.75 -12.24
C THR A 141 13.58 -11.52 -13.29
N CYS A 142 12.27 -11.33 -13.33
CA CYS A 142 11.41 -12.01 -14.31
C CYS A 142 11.29 -11.30 -15.65
N GLU A 143 12.15 -10.31 -15.89
CA GLU A 143 12.18 -9.52 -17.12
C GLU A 143 10.84 -8.85 -17.45
N ALA A 144 9.93 -8.74 -16.48
CA ALA A 144 8.67 -8.01 -16.63
C ALA A 144 8.95 -6.53 -16.91
N CYS A 145 10.05 -5.99 -16.38
CA CYS A 145 10.52 -4.66 -16.74
C CYS A 145 10.95 -4.53 -18.21
N LYS A 146 11.47 -5.58 -18.85
CA LYS A 146 11.95 -5.56 -20.26
C LYS A 146 10.79 -5.51 -21.26
N SER A 147 9.67 -6.16 -20.96
CA SER A 147 8.46 -6.11 -21.81
C SER A 147 7.60 -4.88 -21.55
N THR A 148 7.84 -4.16 -20.45
CA THR A 148 7.05 -2.99 -20.03
C THR A 148 7.78 -1.67 -20.27
N CYS A 149 9.12 -1.67 -20.43
CA CYS A 149 9.88 -0.45 -20.71
C CYS A 149 9.96 -0.12 -22.20
N LYS A 150 8.79 0.00 -22.81
CA LYS A 150 8.65 0.45 -24.19
C LYS A 150 7.43 1.33 -24.27
N ASP A 151 7.54 2.40 -25.03
CA ASP A 151 6.38 3.20 -25.40
C ASP A 151 5.38 2.35 -26.19
N ILE A 152 4.15 2.31 -25.69
CA ILE A 152 3.03 1.58 -26.28
C ILE A 152 2.46 2.39 -27.45
N GLN A 153 2.46 3.71 -27.34
CA GLN A 153 1.89 4.61 -28.31
C GLN A 153 2.98 5.22 -29.21
N SER A 154 2.68 5.37 -30.50
CA SER A 154 3.61 6.00 -31.45
C SER A 154 3.83 7.49 -31.17
N ASP A 155 2.87 8.13 -30.52
CA ASP A 155 2.84 9.58 -30.28
C ASP A 155 3.55 9.99 -28.99
N CYS A 156 4.11 9.04 -28.23
CA CYS A 156 4.84 9.30 -26.99
C CYS A 156 5.89 10.43 -27.13
N PRO A 157 6.70 10.52 -28.20
CA PRO A 157 7.64 11.64 -28.37
C PRO A 157 6.95 13.01 -28.43
N GLY A 158 5.77 13.10 -29.05
CA GLY A 158 4.99 14.34 -29.15
C GLY A 158 4.41 14.74 -27.79
N TRP A 159 3.75 13.81 -27.10
CA TRP A 159 3.20 14.06 -25.77
C TRP A 159 4.29 14.41 -24.75
N THR A 160 5.45 13.75 -24.82
CA THR A 160 6.62 14.13 -24.00
C THR A 160 7.09 15.54 -24.31
N ALA A 161 7.17 15.94 -25.59
CA ALA A 161 7.52 17.31 -25.97
C ALA A 161 6.52 18.35 -25.46
N ASP A 162 5.24 18.00 -25.38
CA ASP A 162 4.17 18.84 -24.82
C ASP A 162 4.16 18.88 -23.29
N GLY A 163 5.05 18.12 -22.63
CA GLY A 163 5.20 18.07 -21.19
C GLY A 163 4.20 17.15 -20.48
N GLU A 164 3.56 16.22 -21.20
CA GLU A 164 2.55 15.32 -20.65
C GLU A 164 3.11 14.39 -19.57
N CYS A 165 4.41 14.11 -19.56
CA CYS A 165 5.06 13.37 -18.47
C CYS A 165 4.85 14.03 -17.10
N TYR A 166 4.61 15.35 -17.06
CA TYR A 166 4.34 16.11 -15.84
C TYR A 166 2.86 16.46 -15.70
N LYS A 167 2.14 16.71 -16.80
CA LYS A 167 0.71 17.07 -16.79
C LYS A 167 -0.23 15.87 -16.65
N ASN A 168 0.23 14.70 -17.06
CA ASN A 168 -0.54 13.45 -17.08
C ASN A 168 0.35 12.23 -16.79
N PRO A 169 1.08 12.22 -15.65
CA PRO A 169 2.10 11.22 -15.38
C PRO A 169 1.54 9.79 -15.29
N GLY A 170 0.33 9.58 -14.78
CA GLY A 170 -0.23 8.23 -14.65
C GLY A 170 -0.50 7.56 -16.00
N PHE A 171 -1.10 8.30 -16.94
CA PHE A 171 -1.26 7.82 -18.31
C PHE A 171 0.11 7.65 -18.99
N MET A 172 0.97 8.66 -18.87
CA MET A 172 2.25 8.66 -19.57
C MET A 172 3.23 7.61 -19.03
N TYR A 173 3.20 7.29 -17.74
CA TYR A 173 4.05 6.24 -17.17
C TYR A 173 3.56 4.85 -17.55
N LYS A 174 2.28 4.72 -17.88
CA LYS A 174 1.69 3.47 -18.38
C LYS A 174 1.91 3.30 -19.87
N GLU A 175 1.66 4.33 -20.66
CA GLU A 175 1.63 4.27 -22.12
C GLU A 175 2.96 4.68 -22.77
N CYS A 176 3.74 5.53 -22.10
CA CYS A 176 5.01 6.09 -22.58
C CYS A 176 6.15 6.03 -21.54
N PRO A 177 6.35 4.89 -20.84
CA PRO A 177 7.31 4.79 -19.74
C PRO A 177 8.75 5.08 -20.18
N GLN A 178 9.10 4.78 -21.42
CA GLN A 178 10.45 5.00 -21.93
C GLN A 178 10.65 6.49 -22.29
N SER A 179 9.72 7.09 -23.03
CA SER A 179 9.79 8.52 -23.39
C SER A 179 9.76 9.44 -22.16
N CYS A 180 9.03 9.07 -21.11
CA CYS A 180 9.02 9.83 -19.85
C CYS A 180 10.18 9.50 -18.90
N GLY A 181 11.12 8.64 -19.30
CA GLY A 181 12.30 8.32 -18.50
C GLY A 181 12.01 7.54 -17.22
N VAL A 182 10.81 6.96 -17.11
CA VAL A 182 10.38 6.12 -15.98
C VAL A 182 11.23 4.85 -15.89
N CYS A 183 11.74 4.40 -17.03
CA CYS A 183 12.60 3.24 -17.14
C CYS A 183 13.61 3.42 -18.28
N LYS A 184 14.65 2.57 -18.31
CA LYS A 184 15.61 2.51 -19.41
C LYS A 184 15.47 1.15 -20.10
N ALA A 185 15.23 1.17 -21.41
CA ALA A 185 15.35 -0.03 -22.23
C ALA A 185 16.79 -0.57 -22.08
N SER A 186 16.92 -1.85 -21.77
CA SER A 186 18.24 -2.49 -21.71
C SER A 186 18.75 -2.69 -23.14
N SER A 187 19.97 -2.22 -23.40
CA SER A 187 20.72 -2.39 -24.64
C SER A 187 21.04 -3.85 -24.92
#